data_AF-A0A2H3J5Z1-F1
#
_entry.id   AF-A0A2H3J5Z1-F1
#
_cell.length_a   1.000
_cell.length_b   1.000
_cell.length_c   1.000
_cell.angle_alpha   90.00
_cell.angle_beta   90.00
_cell.angle_gamma   90.00
#
_symmetry.space_group_name_H-M   'P 1'
#
loop_
_entity.id
_entity.type
_entity.pdbx_description
1 polymer ?
#
loop_
_entity_poly.entity_id
_entity_poly.type
_entity_poly.pdbx_seq_one_letter_code
_entity_poly.pdbx_strand_id
1 'polypeptide(L)'
;MSVFAAVTRSTTRPALRACAAASNTCLRPVQTRSASTQPAYEGHIPLNWFEPGFLTVGSAVMSLVDPRRGAALGDVASGPVLPRLRDFMLESPEGRKIFKQRPCLALLPQGTFRRAYVTWLEHCGVTLDTREPVHYVDDPELGYVLQRYRECYDFYHCMCGLPLHL
;
A
#
# COMPACT_ATOMS: atom_id res chain seq x y z
N MET A 1 -76.37 -24.56 34.29
CA MET A 1 -76.56 -23.16 34.69
C MET A 1 -75.79 -22.30 33.71
N SER A 2 -76.53 -21.42 33.02
CA SER A 2 -76.02 -20.39 32.11
C SER A 2 -75.14 -19.39 32.88
N VAL A 3 -74.11 -18.82 32.25
CA VAL A 3 -73.93 -17.35 32.08
C VAL A 3 -72.80 -17.10 31.07
N PHE A 4 -73.14 -16.31 30.05
CA PHE A 4 -72.32 -15.64 29.05
C PHE A 4 -71.30 -14.66 29.64
N ALA A 5 -70.15 -14.48 28.98
CA ALA A 5 -69.59 -13.14 28.76
C ALA A 5 -68.62 -13.15 27.56
N ALA A 6 -69.00 -12.41 26.52
CA ALA A 6 -68.21 -12.13 25.33
C ALA A 6 -67.27 -10.95 25.57
N VAL A 7 -66.04 -11.00 25.06
CA VAL A 7 -65.19 -9.81 24.86
C VAL A 7 -64.51 -9.87 23.49
N THR A 8 -65.04 -8.99 22.64
CA THR A 8 -64.56 -8.27 21.46
C THR A 8 -63.14 -8.50 20.89
N ARG A 9 -63.11 -8.61 19.55
CA ARG A 9 -61.95 -8.40 18.66
C ARG A 9 -61.41 -6.96 18.77
N SER A 10 -60.10 -6.79 18.71
CA SER A 10 -59.46 -5.57 18.20
C SER A 10 -58.11 -5.88 17.56
N THR A 11 -58.09 -5.79 16.24
CA THR A 11 -56.91 -5.76 15.37
C THR A 11 -56.20 -4.42 15.47
N THR A 12 -54.90 -4.40 15.77
CA THR A 12 -54.02 -3.28 15.41
C THR A 12 -52.67 -3.80 14.91
N ARG A 13 -52.32 -3.37 13.69
CA ARG A 13 -51.11 -3.70 12.93
C ARG A 13 -49.92 -2.91 13.51
N PRO A 14 -48.70 -3.47 13.60
CA PRO A 14 -47.52 -2.64 13.76
C PRO A 14 -47.16 -2.01 12.40
N ALA A 15 -47.01 -0.69 12.40
CA ALA A 15 -46.55 0.09 11.27
C ALA A 15 -45.06 -0.17 11.02
N LEU A 16 -44.74 -0.81 9.89
CA LEU A 16 -43.38 -0.83 9.34
C LEU A 16 -43.06 0.57 8.80
N ARG A 17 -42.15 1.28 9.48
CA ARG A 17 -41.51 2.50 9.00
C ARG A 17 -40.00 2.31 9.11
N ALA A 18 -39.34 2.20 7.96
CA ALA A 18 -37.91 2.46 7.73
C ALA A 18 -37.59 2.03 6.29
N CYS A 19 -36.76 2.70 5.49
CA CYS A 19 -36.10 3.99 5.50
C CYS A 19 -35.82 4.27 4.01
N ALA A 20 -36.09 5.49 3.54
CA ALA A 20 -35.79 5.87 2.18
C ALA A 20 -34.26 5.81 1.94
N ALA A 21 -33.86 5.15 0.86
CA ALA A 21 -32.48 5.13 0.39
C ALA A 21 -32.09 6.54 -0.10
N ALA A 22 -31.29 7.25 0.70
CA ALA A 22 -30.65 8.49 0.26
C ALA A 22 -29.36 8.13 -0.50
N SER A 23 -29.43 8.24 -1.82
CA SER A 23 -28.26 8.22 -2.71
C SER A 23 -27.40 9.44 -2.45
N ASN A 24 -26.39 9.31 -1.59
CA ASN A 24 -25.35 10.33 -1.47
C ASN A 24 -24.28 10.07 -2.52
N THR A 25 -24.43 10.72 -3.68
CA THR A 25 -23.32 10.94 -4.61
C THR A 25 -22.31 11.84 -3.91
N CYS A 26 -21.40 11.23 -3.16
CA CYS A 26 -20.34 11.94 -2.45
C CYS A 26 -19.30 12.37 -3.48
N LEU A 27 -19.45 13.58 -4.01
CA LEU A 27 -18.37 14.27 -4.71
C LEU A 27 -17.23 14.44 -3.70
N ARG A 28 -16.19 13.60 -3.81
CA ARG A 28 -14.96 13.72 -3.03
C ARG A 28 -14.37 15.11 -3.31
N PRO A 29 -14.23 16.00 -2.32
CA PRO A 29 -13.47 17.20 -2.51
C PRO A 29 -12.00 16.80 -2.76
N VAL A 30 -11.40 17.36 -3.80
CA VAL A 30 -9.95 17.33 -4.01
C VAL A 30 -9.33 17.96 -2.76
N GLN A 31 -8.80 17.12 -1.86
CA GLN A 31 -8.08 17.58 -0.69
C GLN A 31 -6.77 18.21 -1.16
N THR A 32 -6.73 19.54 -1.22
CA THR A 32 -5.48 20.30 -1.16
C THR A 32 -4.84 20.01 0.19
N ARG A 33 -3.85 19.11 0.20
CA ARG A 33 -3.14 18.70 1.41
C ARG A 33 -2.30 19.87 1.93
N SER A 34 -2.65 20.40 3.10
CA SER A 34 -1.75 21.26 3.89
C SER A 34 -0.50 20.47 4.26
N ALA A 35 0.67 21.05 4.02
CA ALA A 35 1.97 20.50 4.41
C ALA A 35 1.97 20.25 5.93
N SER A 36 1.82 18.98 6.32
CA SER A 36 1.91 18.53 7.71
C SER A 36 3.39 18.25 8.00
N THR A 37 3.98 19.00 8.93
CA THR A 37 5.36 18.81 9.43
C THR A 37 5.50 17.54 10.28
N GLN A 38 4.43 16.76 10.46
CA GLN A 38 4.47 15.50 11.20
C GLN A 38 4.83 14.34 10.25
N PRO A 39 5.89 13.56 10.53
CA PRO A 39 6.26 12.41 9.72
C PRO A 39 5.14 11.36 9.76
N ALA A 40 4.73 10.87 8.59
CA ALA A 40 3.66 9.89 8.46
C ALA A 40 4.02 8.51 9.02
N TYR A 41 5.32 8.19 9.12
CA TYR A 41 5.90 7.00 9.73
C TYR A 41 7.41 7.22 10.02
N GLU A 42 8.03 6.28 10.74
CA GLU A 42 9.46 6.36 11.11
C GLU A 42 10.35 6.44 9.86
N GLY A 43 11.08 7.55 9.70
CA GLY A 43 11.92 7.83 8.53
C GLY A 43 11.26 8.58 7.38
N HIS A 44 9.98 8.99 7.50
CA HIS A 44 9.31 9.83 6.49
C HIS A 44 9.84 11.27 6.49
N ILE A 45 10.17 11.78 5.31
CA ILE A 45 10.56 13.18 5.08
C ILE A 45 9.42 13.88 4.34
N PRO A 46 8.63 14.74 5.02
CA PRO A 46 7.53 15.45 4.37
C PRO A 46 8.08 16.46 3.36
N LEU A 47 7.60 16.39 2.13
CA LEU A 47 7.97 17.30 1.05
C LEU A 47 6.83 18.30 0.76
N ASN A 48 7.18 19.55 0.49
CA ASN A 48 6.25 20.60 0.05
C ASN A 48 5.78 20.34 -1.39
N TRP A 49 4.74 21.01 -1.88
CA TRP A 49 4.14 20.70 -3.19
C TRP A 49 5.07 20.87 -4.42
N PHE A 50 6.17 21.62 -4.28
CA PHE A 50 7.19 21.78 -5.33
C PHE A 50 8.47 20.94 -5.11
N GLU A 51 8.75 20.55 -3.87
CA GLU A 51 9.99 19.87 -3.50
C GLU A 51 10.16 18.50 -4.19
N PRO A 52 9.10 17.68 -4.40
CA PRO A 52 9.19 16.43 -5.15
C PRO A 52 9.64 16.66 -6.59
N GLY A 53 9.19 17.74 -7.23
CA GLY A 53 9.57 18.06 -8.61
C GLY A 53 11.05 18.42 -8.71
N PHE A 54 11.52 19.29 -7.82
CA PHE A 54 12.94 19.65 -7.75
C PHE A 54 13.81 18.45 -7.38
N LEU A 55 13.39 17.65 -6.40
CA LEU A 55 14.10 16.45 -5.96
C LEU A 55 14.13 15.38 -7.06
N THR A 56 13.07 15.24 -7.86
CA THR A 56 13.05 14.37 -9.04
C THR A 56 14.09 14.80 -10.06
N VAL A 57 14.11 16.09 -10.42
CA VAL A 57 15.07 16.61 -11.41
C VAL A 57 16.51 16.49 -10.89
N GLY A 58 16.76 16.88 -9.64
CA GLY A 58 18.08 16.77 -9.02
C GLY A 58 18.56 15.33 -8.89
N SER A 59 17.68 14.42 -8.47
CA SER A 59 17.99 12.98 -8.38
C SER A 59 18.17 12.35 -9.76
N ALA A 60 17.45 12.83 -10.78
CA ALA A 60 17.62 12.36 -12.16
C ALA A 60 18.99 12.74 -12.70
N VAL A 61 19.40 14.01 -12.57
CA VAL A 61 20.73 14.47 -12.96
C VAL A 61 21.80 13.71 -12.18
N MET A 62 21.63 13.56 -10.87
CA MET A 62 22.60 12.83 -10.04
C MET A 62 22.67 11.35 -10.40
N SER A 63 21.56 10.70 -10.77
CA SER A 63 21.54 9.28 -11.19
C SER A 63 22.27 9.04 -12.51
N LEU A 64 22.35 10.06 -13.37
CA LEU A 64 23.16 10.01 -14.59
C LEU A 64 24.66 10.13 -14.30
N VAL A 65 25.03 10.82 -13.21
CA VAL A 65 26.42 10.99 -12.77
C VAL A 65 26.89 9.80 -11.93
N ASP A 66 26.01 9.27 -11.07
CA ASP A 66 26.24 8.10 -10.23
C ASP A 66 24.98 7.22 -10.20
N PRO A 67 24.91 6.16 -11.05
CA PRO A 67 23.73 5.31 -11.14
C PRO A 67 23.42 4.56 -9.85
N ARG A 68 24.38 4.45 -8.92
CA ARG A 68 24.19 3.82 -7.62
C ARG A 68 23.26 4.62 -6.71
N ARG A 69 23.00 5.90 -7.04
CA ARG A 69 22.11 6.82 -6.30
C ARG A 69 20.71 6.96 -6.92
N GLY A 70 20.38 6.15 -7.92
CA GLY A 70 19.07 6.17 -8.59
C GLY A 70 17.89 5.68 -7.73
N ALA A 71 18.13 5.09 -6.55
CA ALA A 71 17.07 4.60 -5.67
C ALA A 71 16.15 5.74 -5.18
N ALA A 72 16.73 6.88 -4.78
CA ALA A 72 15.97 8.07 -4.37
C ALA A 72 15.11 8.64 -5.50
N LEU A 73 15.59 8.57 -6.75
CA LEU A 73 14.81 8.98 -7.92
C LEU A 73 13.58 8.08 -8.09
N GLY A 74 13.74 6.76 -7.97
CA GLY A 74 12.63 5.81 -8.10
C GLY A 74 11.54 6.06 -7.05
N ASP A 75 11.94 6.33 -5.81
CA ASP A 75 11.00 6.57 -4.72
C ASP A 75 10.19 7.86 -4.95
N VAL A 76 10.83 8.96 -5.34
CA VAL A 76 10.16 10.25 -5.57
C VAL A 76 9.35 10.25 -6.86
N ALA A 77 9.86 9.65 -7.94
CA ALA A 77 9.17 9.56 -9.23
C ALA A 77 7.96 8.62 -9.20
N SER A 78 7.91 7.67 -8.27
CA SER A 78 6.81 6.71 -8.17
C SER A 78 5.52 7.31 -7.57
N GLY A 79 5.60 8.44 -6.86
CA GLY A 79 4.49 9.08 -6.16
C GLY A 79 3.16 9.15 -6.95
N PRO A 80 3.16 9.61 -8.22
CA PRO A 80 1.94 9.70 -9.03
C PRO A 80 1.32 8.33 -9.42
N VAL A 81 2.12 7.27 -9.45
CA VAL A 81 1.71 5.93 -9.90
C VAL A 81 1.25 5.05 -8.74
N LEU A 82 1.79 5.27 -7.53
CA LEU A 82 1.48 4.46 -6.35
C LEU A 82 -0.02 4.32 -6.03
N PRO A 83 -0.85 5.38 -6.10
CA PRO A 83 -2.29 5.25 -5.85
C PRO A 83 -2.98 4.29 -6.83
N ARG A 84 -2.60 4.35 -8.12
CA ARG A 84 -3.13 3.45 -9.14
C ARG A 84 -2.72 2.01 -8.86
N LEU A 85 -1.46 1.79 -8.50
CA LEU A 85 -0.94 0.46 -8.19
C LEU A 85 -1.65 -0.14 -6.97
N ARG A 86 -1.88 0.66 -5.92
CA ARG A 86 -2.69 0.26 -4.77
C ARG A 86 -4.10 -0.16 -5.20
N ASP A 87 -4.76 0.66 -6.00
CA ASP A 87 -6.14 0.41 -6.42
C ASP A 87 -6.23 -0.90 -7.24
N PHE A 88 -5.27 -1.15 -8.14
CA PHE A 88 -5.15 -2.42 -8.86
C PHE A 88 -4.94 -3.63 -7.92
N MET A 89 -4.08 -3.50 -6.92
CA MET A 89 -3.89 -4.57 -5.93
C MET A 89 -5.17 -4.84 -5.14
N LEU A 90 -5.90 -3.79 -4.75
CA LEU A 90 -7.15 -3.90 -3.98
C LEU A 90 -8.32 -4.48 -4.77
N GLU A 91 -8.27 -4.50 -6.10
CA GLU A 91 -9.26 -5.13 -6.96
C GLU A 91 -9.26 -6.67 -6.78
N SER A 92 -8.07 -7.25 -6.61
CA SER A 92 -7.90 -8.70 -6.39
C SER A 92 -8.13 -9.13 -4.93
N PRO A 93 -8.75 -10.30 -4.68
CA PRO A 93 -8.87 -10.84 -3.33
C PRO A 93 -7.50 -11.16 -2.69
N GLU A 94 -6.51 -11.55 -3.48
CA GLU A 94 -5.14 -11.83 -3.05
C GLU A 94 -4.43 -10.56 -2.61
N GLY A 95 -4.53 -9.47 -3.38
CA GLY A 95 -3.92 -8.19 -3.01
C GLY A 95 -4.52 -7.63 -1.73
N ARG A 96 -5.85 -7.72 -1.53
CA ARG A 96 -6.50 -7.40 -0.25
C ARG A 96 -5.96 -8.24 0.91
N LYS A 97 -5.68 -9.52 0.68
CA LYS A 97 -5.08 -10.40 1.69
C LYS A 97 -3.64 -9.98 2.02
N ILE A 98 -2.85 -9.58 1.03
CA ILE A 98 -1.48 -9.08 1.21
C ILE A 98 -1.47 -7.80 2.06
N PHE A 99 -2.39 -6.87 1.81
CA PHE A 99 -2.51 -5.64 2.63
C PHE A 99 -2.87 -5.93 4.08
N LYS A 100 -3.74 -6.91 4.33
CA LYS A 100 -4.14 -7.30 5.69
C LYS A 100 -3.05 -8.07 6.44
N GLN A 101 -2.40 -9.01 5.77
CA GLN A 101 -1.49 -9.95 6.42
C GLN A 101 -0.06 -9.41 6.53
N ARG A 102 0.31 -8.43 5.69
CA ARG A 102 1.68 -7.89 5.58
C ARG A 102 2.75 -8.98 5.77
N PRO A 103 2.74 -10.02 4.92
CA PRO A 103 3.52 -11.22 5.17
C PRO A 103 5.02 -10.88 5.23
N CYS A 104 5.70 -11.41 6.25
CA CYS A 104 7.15 -11.30 6.39
C CYS A 104 7.83 -12.48 5.70
N LEU A 105 8.99 -12.22 5.09
CA LEU A 105 9.83 -13.24 4.49
C LEU A 105 10.64 -14.01 5.55
N ALA A 106 9.97 -14.75 6.45
CA ALA A 106 10.63 -15.65 7.41
C ALA A 106 11.47 -16.77 6.75
N LEU A 107 12.54 -17.25 7.37
CA LEU A 107 13.36 -18.34 6.83
C LEU A 107 12.52 -19.63 6.63
N LEU A 108 12.50 -20.16 5.40
CA LEU A 108 11.82 -21.41 5.03
C LEU A 108 12.84 -22.55 4.81
N PRO A 109 12.41 -23.82 4.86
CA PRO A 109 13.28 -24.98 4.66
C PRO A 109 13.99 -25.02 3.30
N GLN A 110 15.04 -25.83 3.22
CA GLN A 110 15.79 -26.07 1.97
C GLN A 110 14.88 -26.64 0.87
N GLY A 111 15.16 -26.29 -0.38
CA GLY A 111 14.37 -26.71 -1.56
C GLY A 111 13.19 -25.79 -1.91
N THR A 112 12.96 -24.71 -1.15
CA THR A 112 11.95 -23.70 -1.46
C THR A 112 12.54 -22.54 -2.28
N PHE A 113 11.71 -21.86 -3.08
CA PHE A 113 12.10 -20.64 -3.78
C PHE A 113 12.70 -19.60 -2.83
N ARG A 114 12.16 -19.48 -1.60
CA ARG A 114 12.69 -18.54 -0.60
C ARG A 114 14.14 -18.86 -0.22
N ARG A 115 14.56 -20.12 -0.18
CA ARG A 115 15.97 -20.46 0.06
C ARG A 115 16.86 -20.03 -1.10
N ALA A 116 16.42 -20.25 -2.34
CA ALA A 116 17.13 -19.77 -3.53
C ALA A 116 17.27 -18.24 -3.52
N TYR A 117 16.22 -17.53 -3.10
CA TYR A 117 16.25 -16.08 -2.93
C TYR A 117 17.28 -15.62 -1.88
N VAL A 118 17.33 -16.28 -0.71
CA VAL A 118 18.33 -15.97 0.32
C VAL A 118 19.75 -16.24 -0.18
N THR A 119 19.98 -17.34 -0.89
CA THR A 119 21.30 -17.63 -1.48
C THR A 119 21.68 -16.61 -2.56
N TRP A 120 20.73 -16.16 -3.37
CA TRP A 120 20.98 -15.11 -4.36
C TRP A 120 21.27 -13.74 -3.69
N LEU A 121 20.57 -13.41 -2.61
CA LEU A 121 20.86 -12.22 -1.80
C LEU A 121 22.26 -12.28 -1.19
N GLU A 122 22.65 -13.42 -0.61
CA GLU A 122 24.01 -13.68 -0.11
C GLU A 122 25.06 -13.50 -1.22
N HIS A 123 24.78 -13.96 -2.44
CA HIS A 123 25.67 -13.78 -3.59
C HIS A 123 25.80 -12.33 -4.04
N CYS A 124 24.71 -11.56 -3.97
CA CYS A 124 24.74 -10.12 -4.27
C CYS A 124 25.37 -9.29 -3.14
N GLY A 125 25.62 -9.89 -1.97
CA GLY A 125 26.14 -9.18 -0.79
C GLY A 125 25.12 -8.24 -0.14
N VAL A 126 23.82 -8.49 -0.34
CA VAL A 126 22.71 -7.70 0.19
C VAL A 126 21.91 -8.59 1.14
N THR A 127 21.52 -8.09 2.31
CA THR A 127 20.56 -8.78 3.19
C THR A 127 19.18 -8.14 3.10
N LEU A 128 18.14 -8.90 3.45
CA LEU A 128 16.74 -8.43 3.50
C LEU A 128 16.56 -7.11 4.26
N ASP A 129 17.43 -6.84 5.22
CA ASP A 129 17.39 -5.69 6.13
C ASP A 129 18.30 -4.52 5.67
N THR A 130 19.24 -4.76 4.75
CA THR A 130 20.12 -3.70 4.23
C THR A 130 19.43 -2.76 3.22
N ARG A 131 18.15 -2.97 2.93
CA ARG A 131 17.45 -2.12 1.96
C ARG A 131 17.09 -0.78 2.59
N GLU A 132 17.50 0.31 1.94
CA GLU A 132 17.14 1.66 2.35
C GLU A 132 15.60 1.81 2.40
N PRO A 133 15.04 2.21 3.56
CA PRO A 133 13.60 2.34 3.73
C PRO A 133 13.05 3.45 2.83
N VAL A 134 11.75 3.39 2.55
CA VAL A 134 11.08 4.38 1.71
C VAL A 134 10.93 5.69 2.49
N HIS A 135 11.59 6.77 2.05
CA HIS A 135 11.61 8.04 2.79
C HIS A 135 10.62 9.10 2.30
N TYR A 136 10.29 9.12 1.01
CA TYR A 136 9.66 10.26 0.34
C TYR A 136 8.16 10.10 0.05
N VAL A 137 7.50 9.09 0.63
CA VAL A 137 6.09 8.81 0.39
C VAL A 137 5.26 9.23 1.60
N ASP A 138 4.31 10.15 1.40
CA ASP A 138 3.51 10.73 2.50
C ASP A 138 2.45 9.80 3.11
N ASP A 139 2.12 8.70 2.45
CA ASP A 139 1.09 7.77 2.90
C ASP A 139 1.74 6.42 3.29
N PRO A 140 1.61 5.96 4.54
CA PRO A 140 2.21 4.69 4.98
C PRO A 140 1.66 3.46 4.22
N GLU A 141 0.46 3.55 3.65
CA GLU A 141 -0.07 2.49 2.79
C GLU A 141 0.66 2.47 1.44
N LEU A 142 0.89 3.64 0.84
CA LEU A 142 1.62 3.75 -0.43
C LEU A 142 3.12 3.44 -0.24
N GLY A 143 3.69 3.80 0.91
CA GLY A 143 5.05 3.41 1.29
C GLY A 143 5.21 1.89 1.36
N TYR A 144 4.20 1.19 1.92
CA TYR A 144 4.17 -0.27 1.90
C TYR A 144 4.08 -0.83 0.48
N VAL A 145 3.25 -0.25 -0.40
CA VAL A 145 3.16 -0.67 -1.81
C VAL A 145 4.51 -0.51 -2.52
N LEU A 146 5.18 0.63 -2.33
CA LEU A 146 6.48 0.87 -2.93
C LEU A 146 7.55 -0.10 -2.41
N GLN A 147 7.56 -0.36 -1.10
CA GLN A 147 8.44 -1.36 -0.49
C GLN A 147 8.21 -2.76 -1.08
N ARG A 148 6.94 -3.17 -1.23
CA ARG A 148 6.59 -4.48 -1.83
C ARG A 148 6.95 -4.56 -3.31
N TYR A 149 6.76 -3.48 -4.06
CA TYR A 149 7.18 -3.39 -5.45
C TYR A 149 8.70 -3.60 -5.59
N ARG A 150 9.45 -2.93 -4.72
CA ARG A 150 10.91 -3.04 -4.59
C ARG A 150 11.37 -4.47 -4.27
N GLU A 151 10.71 -5.16 -3.32
CA GLU A 151 10.99 -6.58 -3.00
C GLU A 151 10.64 -7.53 -4.16
N CYS A 152 9.50 -7.32 -4.84
CA CYS A 152 9.12 -8.12 -6.00
C CYS A 152 10.10 -7.95 -7.16
N TYR A 153 10.65 -6.76 -7.33
CA TYR A 153 11.67 -6.50 -8.34
C TYR A 153 12.93 -7.35 -8.13
N ASP A 154 13.38 -7.49 -6.89
CA ASP A 154 14.48 -8.39 -6.54
C ASP A 154 14.14 -9.86 -6.82
N PHE A 155 12.87 -10.28 -6.62
CA PHE A 155 12.44 -11.63 -6.99
C PHE A 155 12.57 -11.87 -8.50
N TYR A 156 12.27 -10.87 -9.33
CA TYR A 156 12.46 -11.00 -10.78
C TYR A 156 13.94 -11.19 -11.12
N HIS A 157 14.85 -10.44 -10.49
CA HIS A 157 16.29 -10.63 -10.67
C HIS A 157 16.75 -12.01 -10.21
N CYS A 158 16.28 -12.48 -9.06
CA CYS A 158 16.57 -13.82 -8.56
C CYS A 158 16.08 -14.92 -9.51
N MET A 159 14.87 -14.78 -10.09
CA MET A 159 14.33 -15.75 -11.04
C MET A 159 15.12 -15.77 -12.36
N CYS A 160 15.59 -14.61 -12.82
CA CYS A 160 16.38 -14.49 -14.03
C CYS A 160 17.88 -14.78 -13.81
N GLY A 161 18.33 -14.97 -12.57
CA GLY A 161 19.74 -15.15 -12.22
C GLY A 161 20.61 -13.91 -12.50
N LEU A 162 20.00 -12.72 -12.55
CA LEU A 162 20.71 -11.47 -12.80
C LEU A 162 21.25 -10.89 -11.48
N PRO A 163 22.47 -10.31 -11.47
CA PRO A 163 22.98 -9.62 -10.29
C PRO A 163 22.21 -8.31 -10.06
N LEU A 164 22.07 -7.90 -8.79
CA LEU A 164 21.48 -6.60 -8.43
C LEU A 164 22.33 -5.39 -8.87
N HIS A 165 23.61 -5.63 -9.12
CA HIS A 165 24.58 -4.58 -9.42
C HIS A 165 24.80 -4.53 -10.94
N LEU A 166 24.53 -3.37 -11.54
CA LEU A 166 25.06 -3.01 -12.86
C LEU A 166 26.41 -2.31 -12.68
#